data_AF-A0A319DTT9-F1
#
_entry.id   AF-A0A319DTT9-F1
#
_cell.length_a   1.000
_cell.length_b   1.000
_cell.length_c   1.000
_cell.angle_alpha   90.00
_cell.angle_beta   90.00
_cell.angle_gamma   90.00
#
_symmetry.space_group_name_H-M   'P 1'
#
loop_
_entity.id
_entity.type
_entity.pdbx_description
1 polymer ?
#
loop_
_entity_poly.entity_id
_entity_poly.type
_entity_poly.pdbx_seq_one_letter_code
_entity_poly.pdbx_strand_id
1 'polypeptide(L)'
;PCEHGCGSLLFPALDSALVETSYTNVSANSLLRGGFQALECLIDPIEQLSLCETCPKELAYRDYYHTICDGIVRQYKHFYQVLFRRYKQIDYEINDDDVERHDFILLQYAFQIDRILSSIIRVTYILKEQHVYDEDSWYMVHNQAERLANATYNLRERVV
;
A
#
# COMPACT_ATOMS: atom_id res chain seq x y z
N PRO A 1 14.41 9.92 -20.62
CA PRO A 1 13.95 8.52 -20.50
C PRO A 1 14.87 7.75 -19.56
N CYS A 2 14.31 7.16 -18.51
CA CYS A 2 15.05 6.29 -17.60
C CYS A 2 15.64 5.07 -18.34
N GLU A 3 16.95 4.86 -18.22
CA GLU A 3 17.68 3.74 -18.86
C GLU A 3 17.29 2.37 -18.29
N HIS A 4 16.68 2.34 -17.10
CA HIS A 4 16.28 1.11 -16.40
C HIS A 4 14.91 0.56 -16.85
N GLY A 5 14.27 1.18 -17.85
CA GLY A 5 13.00 0.67 -18.39
C GLY A 5 11.80 0.78 -17.43
N CYS A 6 11.90 1.62 -16.39
CA CYS A 6 10.86 1.85 -15.38
C CYS A 6 9.49 2.20 -15.95
N GLY A 7 9.42 2.81 -17.15
CA GLY A 7 8.15 3.11 -17.81
C GLY A 7 7.27 1.87 -18.04
N SER A 8 7.87 0.68 -18.15
CA SER A 8 7.13 -0.59 -18.26
C SER A 8 6.38 -0.98 -16.98
N LEU A 9 6.81 -0.49 -15.81
CA LEU A 9 6.17 -0.74 -14.52
C LEU A 9 5.03 0.24 -14.22
N LEU A 10 4.99 1.36 -14.93
CA LEU A 10 4.08 2.46 -14.64
C LEU A 10 2.62 2.11 -14.95
N PHE A 11 2.36 1.46 -16.09
CA PHE A 11 1.01 0.99 -16.43
C PHE A 11 0.52 -0.13 -15.51
N PRO A 12 1.30 -1.19 -15.21
CA PRO A 12 0.90 -2.18 -14.22
C PRO A 12 0.61 -1.58 -12.83
N ALA A 13 1.42 -0.62 -12.38
CA ALA A 13 1.20 0.08 -11.12
C ALA A 13 -0.09 0.91 -11.14
N LEU A 14 -0.36 1.59 -12.25
CA LEU A 14 -1.56 2.40 -12.44
C LEU A 14 -2.82 1.53 -12.50
N ASP A 15 -2.81 0.46 -13.29
CA ASP A 15 -3.93 -0.48 -13.40
C ASP A 15 -4.28 -1.05 -12.02
N SER A 16 -3.26 -1.47 -11.27
CA SER A 16 -3.35 -1.96 -9.90
C SER A 16 -3.94 -0.93 -8.93
N ALA A 17 -3.50 0.31 -9.02
CA ALA A 17 -3.96 1.42 -8.18
C ALA A 17 -5.43 1.78 -8.46
N LEU A 18 -5.87 1.63 -9.71
CA LEU A 18 -7.21 2.00 -10.18
C LEU A 18 -8.24 0.86 -10.12
N VAL A 19 -7.84 -0.36 -9.73
CA VAL A 19 -8.79 -1.48 -9.59
C VAL A 19 -9.93 -1.12 -8.63
N GLU A 20 -11.16 -1.26 -9.10
CA GLU A 20 -12.33 -1.14 -8.23
C GLU A 20 -12.40 -2.32 -7.26
N THR A 21 -12.03 -2.06 -6.01
CA THR A 21 -12.04 -3.05 -4.95
C THR A 21 -13.09 -2.71 -3.91
N SER A 22 -13.93 -3.69 -3.55
CA SER A 22 -14.92 -3.55 -2.48
C SER A 22 -14.68 -4.57 -1.37
N TYR A 23 -14.47 -4.08 -0.15
CA TYR A 23 -14.34 -4.90 1.05
C TYR A 23 -15.68 -5.42 1.59
N THR A 24 -16.82 -4.86 1.14
CA THR A 24 -18.17 -5.31 1.54
C THR A 24 -18.69 -6.44 0.67
N ASN A 25 -18.41 -6.40 -0.63
CA ASN A 25 -18.84 -7.42 -1.60
C ASN A 25 -17.61 -8.02 -2.29
N VAL A 26 -16.83 -8.80 -1.54
CA VAL A 26 -15.59 -9.43 -2.04
C VAL A 26 -15.92 -10.52 -3.05
N SER A 27 -15.83 -10.19 -4.34
CA SER A 27 -16.08 -11.13 -5.45
C SER A 27 -15.07 -12.29 -5.44
N ALA A 28 -15.39 -13.36 -6.18
CA ALA A 28 -14.49 -14.52 -6.29
C ALA A 28 -13.13 -14.16 -6.90
N ASN A 29 -13.08 -13.15 -7.77
CA ASN A 29 -11.88 -12.69 -8.47
C ASN A 29 -11.22 -11.49 -7.78
N SER A 30 -11.67 -11.11 -6.58
CA SER A 30 -11.13 -9.96 -5.86
C SER A 30 -9.72 -10.25 -5.33
N LEU A 31 -8.80 -9.30 -5.54
CA LEU A 31 -7.45 -9.31 -4.99
C LEU A 31 -7.43 -9.48 -3.47
N LEU A 32 -8.48 -9.02 -2.78
CA LEU A 32 -8.62 -9.17 -1.32
C LEU A 32 -8.61 -10.63 -0.85
N ARG A 33 -9.01 -11.59 -1.71
CA ARG A 33 -8.94 -13.02 -1.39
C ARG A 33 -7.51 -13.57 -1.40
N GLY A 34 -6.62 -12.95 -2.17
CA GLY A 34 -5.20 -13.32 -2.23
C GLY A 34 -4.40 -12.84 -1.02
N GLY A 35 -5.01 -12.09 -0.09
CA GLY A 35 -4.38 -11.69 1.16
C GLY A 35 -3.12 -10.86 0.96
N PHE A 36 -2.12 -11.06 1.83
CA PHE A 36 -0.89 -10.27 1.79
C PHE A 36 -0.06 -10.51 0.54
N GLN A 37 -0.13 -11.70 -0.09
CA GLN A 37 0.58 -11.97 -1.34
C GLN A 37 0.04 -11.13 -2.49
N ALA A 38 -1.28 -11.00 -2.59
CA ALA A 38 -1.88 -10.11 -3.59
C ALA A 38 -1.50 -8.65 -3.32
N LEU A 39 -1.45 -8.25 -2.04
CA LEU A 39 -1.01 -6.92 -1.65
C LEU A 39 0.46 -6.65 -2.01
N GLU A 40 1.34 -7.63 -1.82
CA GLU A 40 2.75 -7.58 -2.24
C GLU A 40 2.87 -7.30 -3.75
N CYS A 41 2.14 -8.06 -4.59
CA CYS A 41 2.15 -7.84 -6.04
C CYS A 41 1.66 -6.44 -6.46
N LEU A 42 0.78 -5.81 -5.67
CA LEU A 42 0.34 -4.44 -5.91
C LEU A 42 1.42 -3.42 -5.56
N ILE A 43 2.25 -3.71 -4.55
CA ILE A 43 3.26 -2.79 -4.01
C ILE A 43 4.58 -2.90 -4.77
N ASP A 44 4.96 -4.08 -5.25
CA ASP A 44 6.26 -4.30 -5.91
C ASP A 44 6.54 -3.30 -7.04
N PRO A 45 5.59 -2.97 -7.95
CA PRO A 45 5.84 -2.01 -9.02
C PRO A 45 6.13 -0.60 -8.49
N ILE A 46 5.35 -0.13 -7.49
CA ILE A 46 5.57 1.22 -6.95
C ILE A 46 6.84 1.30 -6.11
N GLU A 47 7.19 0.22 -5.39
CA GLU A 47 8.45 0.16 -4.67
C GLU A 47 9.64 0.25 -5.63
N GLN A 48 9.64 -0.54 -6.71
CA GLN A 48 10.68 -0.47 -7.74
C GLN A 48 10.73 0.91 -8.42
N LEU A 49 9.58 1.50 -8.75
CA LEU A 49 9.50 2.85 -9.33
C LEU A 49 10.03 3.92 -8.37
N SER A 50 9.83 3.75 -7.06
CA SER A 50 10.28 4.71 -6.03
C SER A 50 11.79 4.73 -5.82
N LEU A 51 12.50 3.68 -6.26
CA LEU A 51 13.97 3.61 -6.22
C LEU A 51 14.61 4.36 -7.40
N CYS A 52 13.82 4.76 -8.39
CA CYS A 52 14.32 5.50 -9.54
C CYS A 52 14.39 7.01 -9.24
N GLU A 53 15.58 7.59 -9.32
CA GLU A 53 15.78 9.03 -9.12
C GLU A 53 15.44 9.88 -10.37
N THR A 54 15.31 9.24 -11.53
CA THR A 54 15.08 9.91 -12.82
C THR A 54 13.58 10.06 -13.12
N CYS A 55 12.82 8.97 -12.99
CA CYS A 55 11.41 8.94 -13.40
C CYS A 55 10.51 9.97 -12.72
N PRO A 56 10.62 10.24 -11.39
CA PRO A 56 9.81 11.29 -10.75
C PRO A 56 10.09 12.71 -11.30
N LYS A 57 11.29 12.93 -11.86
CA LYS A 57 11.66 14.21 -12.48
C LYS A 57 11.07 14.36 -13.88
N GLU A 58 10.76 13.26 -14.57
CA GLU A 58 10.15 13.30 -15.90
C GLU A 58 8.68 13.74 -15.83
N LEU A 59 8.39 14.84 -16.53
CA LEU A 59 7.07 15.49 -16.49
C LEU A 59 5.94 14.53 -16.94
N ALA A 60 6.22 13.64 -17.89
CA ALA A 60 5.27 12.63 -18.37
C ALA A 60 4.91 11.57 -17.31
N TYR A 61 5.77 11.30 -16.34
CA TYR A 61 5.55 10.25 -15.33
C TYR A 61 5.08 10.80 -13.99
N ARG A 62 5.44 12.06 -13.69
CA ARG A 62 5.15 12.76 -12.44
C ARG A 62 3.69 12.66 -12.00
N ASP A 63 2.75 12.88 -12.92
CA ASP A 63 1.31 12.92 -12.60
C ASP A 63 0.76 11.54 -12.22
N TYR A 64 1.40 10.47 -12.72
CA TYR A 64 0.99 9.11 -12.39
C TYR A 64 1.44 8.71 -10.99
N TYR A 65 2.58 9.20 -10.50
CA TYR A 65 3.09 8.83 -9.17
C TYR A 65 2.09 9.12 -8.06
N HIS A 66 1.48 10.31 -8.09
CA HIS A 66 0.47 10.67 -7.09
C HIS A 66 -0.73 9.72 -7.16
N THR A 67 -1.26 9.50 -8.38
CA THR A 67 -2.41 8.62 -8.63
C THR A 67 -2.14 7.18 -8.18
N ILE A 68 -0.94 6.67 -8.46
CA ILE A 68 -0.51 5.32 -8.08
C ILE A 68 -0.42 5.21 -6.57
N CYS A 69 0.31 6.11 -5.91
CA CYS A 69 0.47 6.07 -4.45
C CYS A 69 -0.88 6.19 -3.73
N ASP A 70 -1.72 7.14 -4.12
CA ASP A 70 -3.06 7.30 -3.55
C ASP A 70 -3.94 6.05 -3.77
N GLY A 71 -3.92 5.48 -4.98
CA GLY A 71 -4.65 4.25 -5.28
C GLY A 71 -4.16 3.06 -4.44
N ILE A 72 -2.85 2.87 -4.30
CA ILE A 72 -2.29 1.79 -3.49
C ILE A 72 -2.63 1.95 -2.00
N VAL A 73 -2.61 3.18 -1.46
CA VAL A 73 -3.08 3.45 -0.09
C VAL A 73 -4.55 3.10 0.07
N ARG A 74 -5.39 3.42 -0.92
CA ARG A 74 -6.81 3.01 -0.94
C ARG A 74 -6.98 1.48 -1.03
N GLN A 75 -6.18 0.78 -1.83
CA GLN A 75 -6.20 -0.69 -1.88
C GLN A 75 -5.83 -1.26 -0.50
N TYR A 76 -4.73 -0.80 0.11
CA TYR A 76 -4.33 -1.24 1.44
C TYR A 76 -5.44 -1.03 2.46
N LYS A 77 -6.15 0.09 2.43
CA LYS A 77 -7.30 0.34 3.30
C LYS A 77 -8.37 -0.75 3.16
N HIS A 78 -8.67 -1.24 1.95
CA HIS A 78 -9.63 -2.32 1.76
C HIS A 78 -9.13 -3.65 2.33
N PHE A 79 -7.86 -3.96 2.13
CA PHE A 79 -7.17 -5.10 2.76
C PHE A 79 -7.26 -5.03 4.30
N TYR A 80 -6.93 -3.88 4.87
CA TYR A 80 -7.05 -3.62 6.31
C TYR A 80 -8.49 -3.79 6.80
N GLN A 81 -9.50 -3.32 6.06
CA GLN A 81 -10.90 -3.47 6.47
C GLN A 81 -11.36 -4.94 6.49
N VAL A 82 -10.87 -5.77 5.58
CA VAL A 82 -11.10 -7.23 5.62
C VAL A 82 -10.42 -7.83 6.85
N LEU A 83 -9.17 -7.46 7.09
CA LEU A 83 -8.38 -7.91 8.25
C LEU A 83 -9.05 -7.54 9.57
N PHE A 84 -9.43 -6.27 9.72
CA PHE A 84 -10.12 -5.75 10.89
C PHE A 84 -11.45 -6.47 11.15
N ARG A 85 -12.24 -6.75 10.10
CA ARG A 85 -13.49 -7.51 10.24
C ARG A 85 -13.26 -8.93 10.74
N ARG A 86 -12.25 -9.60 10.20
CA ARG A 86 -11.86 -10.95 10.61
C ARG A 86 -11.51 -10.98 12.10
N TYR A 87 -10.66 -10.06 12.54
CA TYR A 87 -10.16 -10.05 13.92
C TYR A 87 -11.10 -9.41 14.94
N LYS A 88 -12.00 -8.52 14.51
CA LYS A 88 -13.06 -7.99 15.38
C LYS A 88 -14.05 -9.07 15.86
N GLN A 89 -14.16 -10.17 15.11
CA GLN A 89 -15.09 -11.28 15.42
C GLN A 89 -14.46 -12.36 16.32
N ILE A 90 -13.18 -12.23 16.66
CA ILE A 90 -12.47 -13.22 17.48
C ILE A 90 -12.64 -12.84 18.96
N ASP A 91 -13.77 -13.25 19.54
CA ASP A 91 -14.05 -13.22 20.99
C ASP A 91 -13.84 -14.61 21.66
N TYR A 92 -13.29 -15.59 20.93
CA TYR A 92 -13.19 -16.98 21.38
C TYR A 92 -11.76 -17.33 21.77
N GLU A 93 -11.64 -18.13 22.85
CA GLU A 93 -10.40 -18.69 23.42
C GLU A 93 -9.40 -19.10 22.33
N ILE A 94 -8.46 -18.18 22.03
CA ILE A 94 -7.37 -18.39 21.07
C ILE A 94 -6.33 -19.25 21.78
N ASN A 95 -5.92 -20.37 21.19
CA ASN A 95 -4.78 -21.14 21.70
C ASN A 95 -3.44 -20.53 21.23
N ASP A 96 -2.32 -20.92 21.84
CA ASP A 96 -1.01 -20.35 21.51
C ASP A 96 -0.65 -20.48 20.01
N ASP A 97 -1.01 -21.61 19.36
CA ASP A 97 -0.76 -21.84 17.92
C ASP A 97 -1.52 -20.84 17.03
N ASP A 98 -2.74 -20.46 17.41
CA ASP A 98 -3.53 -19.46 16.69
C ASP A 98 -2.96 -18.04 16.91
N VAL A 99 -2.41 -17.75 18.09
CA VAL A 99 -1.73 -16.47 18.37
C VAL A 99 -0.52 -16.28 17.46
N GLU A 100 0.40 -17.26 17.38
CA GLU A 100 1.58 -17.17 16.51
C GLU A 100 1.20 -17.01 15.04
N ARG A 101 0.18 -17.74 14.58
CA ARG A 101 -0.31 -17.63 13.21
C ARG A 101 -0.91 -16.25 12.93
N HIS A 102 -1.69 -15.70 13.87
CA HIS A 102 -2.28 -14.38 13.72
C HIS A 102 -1.22 -13.28 13.73
N ASP A 103 -0.22 -13.41 14.62
CA ASP A 103 0.93 -12.51 14.67
C ASP A 103 1.67 -12.48 13.34
N PHE A 104 2.00 -13.66 12.80
CA PHE A 104 2.67 -13.78 11.51
C PHE A 104 1.89 -13.06 10.41
N ILE A 105 0.58 -13.31 10.31
CA ILE A 105 -0.27 -12.66 9.30
C ILE A 105 -0.25 -11.14 9.49
N LEU A 106 -0.50 -10.63 10.69
CA LEU A 106 -0.56 -9.19 10.96
C LEU A 106 0.79 -8.51 10.71
N LEU A 107 1.90 -9.19 11.02
CA LEU A 107 3.25 -8.72 10.71
C LEU A 107 3.48 -8.60 9.20
N GLN A 108 2.97 -9.54 8.38
CA GLN A 108 3.06 -9.41 6.92
C GLN A 108 2.34 -8.15 6.42
N TYR A 109 1.14 -7.84 6.93
CA TYR A 109 0.43 -6.61 6.55
C TYR A 109 1.17 -5.35 7.03
N ALA A 110 1.70 -5.35 8.25
CA ALA A 110 2.50 -4.24 8.78
C ALA A 110 3.73 -3.97 7.89
N PHE A 111 4.42 -5.03 7.46
CA PHE A 111 5.53 -4.91 6.53
C PHE A 111 5.10 -4.27 5.18
N GLN A 112 3.94 -4.65 4.64
CA GLN A 112 3.45 -4.08 3.39
C GLN A 112 3.13 -2.58 3.49
N ILE A 113 2.53 -2.10 4.58
CA ILE A 113 2.26 -0.65 4.73
C ILE A 113 3.54 0.16 4.95
N ASP A 114 4.55 -0.39 5.60
CA ASP A 114 5.86 0.26 5.74
C ASP A 114 6.58 0.40 4.39
N ARG A 115 6.44 -0.58 3.51
CA ARG A 115 6.92 -0.49 2.12
C ARG A 115 6.23 0.62 1.34
N ILE A 116 4.91 0.77 1.50
CA ILE A 116 4.13 1.87 0.89
C ILE A 116 4.64 3.22 1.41
N LEU A 117 4.75 3.38 2.73
CA LEU A 117 5.25 4.62 3.35
C LEU A 117 6.65 4.97 2.85
N SER A 118 7.56 3.99 2.84
CA SER A 118 8.92 4.19 2.35
C SER A 118 8.94 4.60 0.88
N SER A 119 8.07 4.02 0.05
CA SER A 119 7.95 4.36 -1.37
C SER A 119 7.44 5.79 -1.56
N ILE A 120 6.43 6.21 -0.78
CA ILE A 120 5.92 7.58 -0.80
C ILE A 120 7.03 8.56 -0.39
N ILE A 121 7.75 8.29 0.70
CA ILE A 121 8.83 9.15 1.21
C ILE A 121 9.94 9.33 0.17
N ARG A 122 10.36 8.25 -0.51
CA ARG A 122 11.38 8.33 -1.57
C ARG A 122 10.91 9.19 -2.74
N VAL A 123 9.67 8.99 -3.20
CA VAL A 123 9.11 9.75 -4.31
C VAL A 123 8.96 11.23 -3.94
N THR A 124 8.39 11.55 -2.79
CA THR A 124 8.18 12.94 -2.36
C THR A 124 9.50 13.66 -2.10
N TYR A 125 10.52 12.95 -1.62
CA TYR A 125 11.87 13.52 -1.46
C TYR A 125 12.45 14.03 -2.78
N ILE A 126 12.19 13.36 -3.90
CA ILE A 126 12.64 13.80 -5.23
C ILE A 126 11.72 14.90 -5.77
N LEU A 127 10.40 14.75 -5.58
CA LEU A 127 9.42 15.68 -6.12
C LEU A 127 9.45 17.06 -5.47
N LYS A 128 9.80 17.16 -4.17
CA LYS A 128 9.90 18.46 -3.47
C LYS A 128 10.87 19.45 -4.14
N GLU A 129 11.84 18.93 -4.91
CA GLU A 129 12.82 19.75 -5.64
C GLU A 129 12.26 20.25 -6.98
N GLN A 130 11.03 19.87 -7.34
CA GLN A 130 10.39 20.17 -8.62
C GLN A 130 9.36 21.29 -8.47
N HIS A 131 9.29 22.20 -9.45
CA HIS A 131 8.41 23.38 -9.43
C HIS A 131 6.90 23.09 -9.36
N VAL A 132 6.47 21.85 -9.58
CA VAL A 132 5.05 21.45 -9.68
C VAL A 132 4.66 20.52 -8.52
N TYR A 133 5.41 20.54 -7.42
CA TYR A 133 5.11 19.73 -6.25
C TYR A 133 3.93 20.29 -5.45
N ASP A 134 2.85 19.52 -5.39
CA ASP A 134 1.70 19.81 -4.53
C ASP A 134 1.92 19.18 -3.15
N GLU A 135 2.52 19.95 -2.24
CA GLU A 135 2.86 19.48 -0.89
C GLU A 135 1.62 19.02 -0.10
N ASP A 136 0.50 19.74 -0.21
CA ASP A 136 -0.72 19.43 0.52
C ASP A 136 -1.32 18.09 0.06
N SER A 137 -1.37 17.86 -1.26
CA SER A 137 -1.89 16.62 -1.81
C SER A 137 -1.03 15.41 -1.40
N TRP A 138 0.29 15.55 -1.48
CA TRP A 138 1.23 14.49 -1.05
C TRP A 138 1.20 14.24 0.46
N TYR A 139 1.05 15.30 1.26
CA TYR A 139 0.85 15.19 2.71
C TYR A 139 -0.40 14.36 3.04
N MET A 140 -1.51 14.58 2.31
CA MET A 140 -2.73 13.81 2.51
C MET A 140 -2.54 12.32 2.23
N VAL A 141 -1.83 11.95 1.17
CA VAL A 141 -1.51 10.54 0.85
C VAL A 141 -0.63 9.92 1.94
N HIS A 142 0.43 10.62 2.35
CA HIS A 142 1.32 10.16 3.42
C HIS A 142 0.59 9.97 4.75
N ASN A 143 -0.18 10.96 5.19
CA ASN A 143 -0.95 10.91 6.43
C ASN A 143 -1.98 9.76 6.43
N GLN A 144 -2.63 9.48 5.29
CA GLN A 144 -3.51 8.32 5.18
C GLN A 144 -2.76 7.00 5.35
N ALA A 145 -1.59 6.85 4.72
CA ALA A 145 -0.75 5.67 4.86
C ALA A 145 -0.26 5.48 6.30
N GLU A 146 0.19 6.56 6.96
CA GLU A 146 0.67 6.54 8.35
C GLU A 146 -0.45 6.12 9.32
N ARG A 147 -1.65 6.66 9.14
CA ARG A 147 -2.82 6.26 9.94
C ARG A 147 -3.18 4.79 9.74
N LEU A 148 -3.03 4.26 8.54
CA LEU A 148 -3.24 2.83 8.24
C LEU A 148 -2.15 1.96 8.86
N ALA A 149 -0.90 2.42 8.89
CA ALA A 149 0.19 1.74 9.57
C ALA A 149 -0.11 1.63 11.06
N ASN A 150 -0.38 2.76 11.72
CA ASN A 150 -0.77 2.79 13.13
C ASN A 150 -1.98 1.89 13.42
N ALA A 151 -3.00 1.92 12.56
CA ALA A 151 -4.18 1.08 12.72
C ALA A 151 -3.87 -0.43 12.56
N THR A 152 -2.88 -0.79 11.76
CA THR A 152 -2.41 -2.17 11.56
C THR A 152 -1.61 -2.65 12.76
N TYR A 153 -0.66 -1.85 13.24
CA TYR A 153 0.11 -2.12 14.45
C TYR A 153 -0.80 -2.26 15.68
N ASN A 154 -1.75 -1.34 15.87
CA ASN A 154 -2.73 -1.43 16.95
C ASN A 154 -3.65 -2.66 16.83
N LEU A 155 -3.92 -3.14 15.61
CA LEU A 155 -4.69 -4.38 15.43
C LEU A 155 -3.86 -5.59 15.84
N ARG A 156 -2.57 -5.61 15.52
CA ARG A 156 -1.62 -6.65 15.95
C ARG A 156 -1.55 -6.76 17.46
N GLU A 157 -1.31 -5.66 18.16
CA GLU A 157 -1.25 -5.60 19.63
C GLU A 157 -2.54 -6.03 20.33
N ARG A 158 -3.68 -6.02 19.63
CA ARG A 158 -4.97 -6.46 20.18
C ARG A 158 -5.25 -7.94 19.97
N VAL A 159 -4.60 -8.54 18.97
CA VAL A 159 -4.85 -9.93 18.56
C VAL A 159 -3.79 -10.87 19.14
N VAL A 160 -2.59 -10.34 19.37
CA VAL A 160 -1.39 -11.02 19.89
C VAL A 160 -1.16 -10.60 21.32
#